data_AF-A0A7W8EJI1-F1
#
_entry.id   AF-A0A7W8EJI1-F1
#
_cell.length_a   1.000
_cell.length_b   1.000
_cell.length_c   1.000
_cell.angle_alpha   90.00
_cell.angle_beta   90.00
_cell.angle_gamma   90.00
#
_symmetry.space_group_name_H-M   'P 1'
#
loop_
_entity.id
_entity.type
_entity.pdbx_description
1 polymer ?
#
loop_
_entity_poly.entity_id
_entity_poly.type
_entity_poly.pdbx_seq_one_letter_code
_entity_poly.pdbx_strand_id
1 'polypeptide(L)'
;MPERPVPVQWQVATDEGFRRVVREGHTLARPQYGHSVHVELHGTRIADLADTRLWRTNTRASYGPLEHMSRHTIRLDRIRPHWADMVRVAGSLTTGSVRAYDLIRMLSADGRTTGLGEAFARYGRIFKTLHLLQFLHDGGYAA
;
A
#
# COMPACT_ATOMS: atom_id res chain seq x y z
N MET A 1 16.16 11.33 -17.03
CA MET A 1 14.81 11.93 -16.94
C MET A 1 14.98 13.44 -16.93
N PRO A 2 14.05 14.23 -17.50
CA PRO A 2 14.18 15.69 -17.59
C PRO A 2 14.02 16.36 -16.23
N GLU A 3 14.81 17.40 -15.93
CA GLU A 3 14.80 18.08 -14.61
C GLU A 3 13.61 19.03 -14.37
N ARG A 4 12.58 18.96 -15.22
CA ARG A 4 11.37 19.77 -15.11
C ARG A 4 10.18 18.92 -14.69
N PRO A 5 9.19 19.47 -13.95
CA PRO A 5 7.93 18.79 -13.70
C PRO A 5 7.27 18.35 -15.02
N VAL A 6 6.76 17.12 -15.03
CA VAL A 6 6.06 16.55 -16.19
C VAL A 6 4.58 16.39 -15.82
N PRO A 7 3.63 17.00 -16.56
CA PRO A 7 2.21 16.75 -16.33
C PRO A 7 1.86 15.32 -16.75
N VAL A 8 1.16 14.64 -15.86
CA VAL A 8 0.69 13.26 -16.03
C VAL A 8 -0.82 13.26 -15.84
N GLN A 9 -1.53 12.77 -16.85
CA GLN A 9 -2.95 12.47 -16.75
C GLN A 9 -3.15 11.11 -16.09
N TRP A 10 -4.17 10.99 -15.25
CA TRP A 10 -4.56 9.73 -14.64
C TRP A 10 -6.07 9.52 -14.75
N GLN A 11 -6.48 8.26 -14.81
CA GLN A 11 -7.88 7.84 -14.87
C GLN A 11 -8.10 6.65 -13.94
N VAL A 12 -9.29 6.54 -13.38
CA VAL A 12 -9.75 5.44 -12.54
C VAL A 12 -11.02 4.91 -13.18
N ALA A 13 -11.07 3.61 -13.47
CA ALA A 13 -12.22 2.95 -14.09
C ALA A 13 -12.71 1.78 -13.24
N THR A 14 -13.98 1.42 -13.38
CA THR A 14 -14.54 0.21 -12.73
C THR A 14 -14.23 -1.07 -13.48
N ASP A 15 -13.76 -0.97 -14.72
CA ASP A 15 -13.45 -2.08 -15.60
C ASP A 15 -12.02 -1.96 -16.14
N GLU A 16 -11.37 -3.10 -16.35
CA GLU A 16 -9.98 -3.18 -16.85
C GLU A 16 -9.83 -2.60 -18.27
N GLY A 17 -10.92 -2.55 -19.04
CA GLY A 17 -10.95 -1.96 -20.37
C GLY A 17 -11.04 -0.44 -20.39
N PHE A 18 -11.09 0.22 -19.21
CA PHE A 18 -11.28 1.67 -19.07
C PHE A 18 -12.51 2.22 -19.82
N ARG A 19 -13.55 1.40 -20.02
CA ARG A 19 -14.77 1.82 -20.73
C ARG A 19 -15.67 2.67 -19.85
N ARG A 20 -15.59 2.49 -18.52
CA ARG A 20 -16.33 3.25 -17.52
C ARG A 20 -15.36 3.91 -16.54
N VAL A 21 -14.84 5.07 -16.96
CA VAL A 21 -14.05 5.96 -16.10
C VAL A 21 -14.96 6.59 -15.05
N VAL A 22 -14.60 6.43 -13.78
CA VAL A 22 -15.31 7.00 -12.62
C VAL A 22 -14.64 8.25 -12.09
N ARG A 23 -13.36 8.47 -12.40
CA ARG A 23 -12.65 9.71 -12.08
C ARG A 23 -11.42 9.87 -12.96
N GLU A 24 -11.07 11.12 -13.25
CA GLU A 24 -9.84 11.46 -13.94
C GLU A 24 -9.26 12.77 -13.41
N GLY A 25 -7.99 13.02 -13.72
CA GLY A 25 -7.32 14.26 -13.35
C GLY A 25 -5.91 14.38 -13.91
N HIS A 26 -5.25 15.47 -13.52
CA HIS A 26 -3.86 15.74 -13.88
C HIS A 26 -3.05 15.97 -12.61
N THR A 27 -1.78 15.58 -12.64
CA THR A 27 -0.83 15.82 -11.57
C THR A 27 0.58 16.00 -12.13
N LEU A 28 1.45 16.65 -11.37
CA LEU A 28 2.82 16.94 -11.81
C LEU A 28 3.77 15.89 -11.22
N ALA A 29 4.37 15.08 -12.09
CA ALA A 29 5.49 14.22 -11.74
C ALA A 29 6.74 15.10 -11.54
N ARG A 30 7.14 15.32 -10.29
CA ARG A 30 8.27 16.20 -9.95
C ARG A 30 9.58 15.41 -9.89
N PRO A 31 10.70 15.94 -10.42
CA PRO A 31 12.01 15.29 -10.34
C PRO A 31 12.44 14.94 -8.91
N GLN A 32 12.11 15.80 -7.94
CA GLN A 32 12.42 15.62 -6.51
C GLN A 32 11.80 14.38 -5.86
N TYR A 33 10.79 13.77 -6.51
CA TYR A 33 10.20 12.50 -6.09
C TYR A 33 10.52 11.38 -7.09
N GLY A 34 11.59 11.52 -7.87
CA GLY A 34 11.96 10.56 -8.91
C GLY A 34 10.93 10.46 -10.04
N HIS A 35 10.15 11.52 -10.28
CA HIS A 35 8.99 11.54 -11.17
C HIS A 35 7.91 10.51 -10.80
N SER A 36 7.83 10.10 -9.54
CA SER A 36 6.67 9.36 -9.05
C SER A 36 5.44 10.27 -8.98
N VAL A 37 4.28 9.66 -9.19
CA VAL A 37 2.97 10.30 -9.08
C VAL A 37 2.19 9.59 -7.98
N HIS A 38 1.77 10.35 -6.97
CA HIS A 38 0.86 9.89 -5.93
C HIS A 38 -0.47 10.61 -6.12
N VAL A 39 -1.53 9.85 -6.45
CA VAL A 39 -2.89 10.37 -6.55
C VAL A 39 -3.66 9.87 -5.34
N GLU A 40 -4.09 10.79 -4.48
CA GLU A 40 -5.02 10.49 -3.40
C GLU A 40 -6.45 10.68 -3.89
N LEU A 41 -7.24 9.60 -3.87
CA LEU A 41 -8.63 9.60 -4.29
C LEU A 41 -9.54 9.71 -3.06
N HIS A 42 -10.11 10.89 -2.83
CA HIS A 42 -11.10 11.09 -1.77
C HIS A 42 -12.50 10.60 -2.22
N GLY A 43 -13.20 9.81 -1.41
CA GLY A 43 -14.59 9.40 -1.69
C GLY A 43 -14.79 8.28 -2.72
N THR A 44 -13.75 7.58 -3.15
CA THR A 44 -13.94 6.27 -3.80
C THR A 44 -14.42 5.28 -2.75
N ARG A 45 -15.67 4.81 -2.85
CA ARG A 45 -16.11 3.63 -2.09
C ARG A 45 -15.10 2.52 -2.38
N ILE A 46 -14.41 2.05 -1.33
CA ILE A 46 -13.68 0.79 -1.42
C ILE A 46 -14.74 -0.25 -1.77
N ALA A 47 -14.76 -0.67 -3.04
CA ALA A 47 -15.69 -1.68 -3.52
C ALA A 47 -15.57 -2.89 -2.59
N ASP A 48 -16.68 -3.20 -1.91
CA ASP A 48 -16.85 -4.24 -0.91
C ASP A 48 -15.92 -4.20 0.32
N LEU A 49 -16.26 -3.28 1.25
CA LEU A 49 -15.84 -3.38 2.66
C LEU A 49 -16.22 -4.74 3.29
N ALA A 50 -17.23 -5.44 2.76
CA ALA A 50 -17.62 -6.78 3.22
C ALA A 50 -16.53 -7.84 3.00
N ASP A 51 -15.74 -7.74 1.92
CA ASP A 51 -14.62 -8.64 1.62
C ASP A 51 -13.28 -8.13 2.17
N THR A 52 -13.31 -7.00 2.88
CA THR A 52 -12.11 -6.36 3.39
C THR A 52 -11.54 -7.11 4.58
N ARG A 53 -10.31 -7.59 4.40
CA ARG A 53 -9.56 -8.38 5.40
C ARG A 53 -8.78 -7.46 6.35
N LEU A 54 -9.20 -7.39 7.61
CA LEU A 54 -8.43 -6.75 8.68
C LEU A 54 -7.48 -7.77 9.31
N TRP A 55 -6.29 -7.30 9.66
CA TRP A 55 -5.24 -8.16 10.23
C TRP A 55 -4.92 -7.76 11.67
N ARG A 56 -5.04 -8.71 12.60
CA ARG A 56 -4.67 -8.52 14.01
C ARG A 56 -3.20 -8.84 14.25
N THR A 57 -2.57 -8.05 15.11
CA THR A 57 -1.22 -8.31 15.64
C THR A 57 -1.27 -8.95 17.03
N ASN A 58 -2.33 -8.69 17.79
CA ASN A 58 -2.59 -9.31 19.09
C ASN A 58 -3.82 -10.22 19.01
N THR A 59 -3.62 -11.53 19.08
CA THR A 59 -4.71 -12.53 19.06
C THR A 59 -5.45 -12.67 20.37
N ARG A 60 -4.93 -12.09 21.46
CA ARG A 60 -5.54 -12.12 22.79
C ARG A 60 -6.43 -10.91 23.07
N ALA A 61 -6.39 -9.88 22.22
CA ALA A 61 -7.26 -8.72 22.36
C ALA A 61 -8.67 -9.06 21.84
N SER A 62 -9.69 -8.50 22.50
CA SER A 62 -11.08 -8.51 22.00
C SER A 62 -11.30 -7.30 21.10
N TYR A 63 -11.76 -7.54 19.87
CA TYR A 63 -11.98 -6.49 18.87
C TYR A 63 -13.47 -6.11 18.72
N GLY A 64 -14.34 -6.69 19.55
CA GLY A 64 -15.77 -6.37 19.61
C GLY A 64 -16.45 -6.50 18.24
N PRO A 65 -17.13 -5.45 17.73
CA PRO A 65 -17.82 -5.48 16.44
C PRO A 65 -16.94 -5.88 15.24
N LEU A 66 -15.61 -5.72 15.34
CA LEU A 66 -14.67 -5.99 14.25
C LEU A 66 -14.15 -7.45 14.24
N GLU A 67 -14.59 -8.31 15.15
CA GLU A 67 -14.12 -9.71 15.24
C GLU A 67 -14.29 -10.47 13.92
N HIS A 68 -15.44 -10.31 13.23
CA HIS A 68 -15.72 -11.03 11.99
C HIS A 68 -14.75 -10.64 10.84
N MET A 69 -14.36 -9.36 10.80
CA MET A 69 -13.46 -8.81 9.78
C MET A 69 -11.98 -9.03 10.13
N SER A 70 -11.67 -9.30 11.41
CA SER A 70 -10.31 -9.35 11.98
C SER A 70 -9.78 -10.76 12.19
N ARG A 71 -10.23 -11.73 11.38
CA ARG A 71 -9.85 -13.15 11.52
C ARG A 71 -8.39 -13.44 11.14
N HIS A 72 -7.76 -12.56 10.36
CA HIS A 72 -6.40 -12.78 9.88
C HIS A 72 -5.36 -12.28 10.88
N THR A 73 -4.28 -13.02 11.09
CA THR A 73 -3.23 -12.64 12.05
C THR A 73 -1.91 -12.34 11.35
N ILE A 74 -1.25 -11.25 11.76
CA ILE A 74 0.12 -10.95 11.38
C ILE A 74 1.05 -11.39 12.50
N ARG A 75 1.96 -12.29 12.16
CA ARG A 75 3.04 -12.76 13.03
C ARG A 75 4.23 -11.78 12.99
N LEU A 76 4.31 -10.89 13.98
CA LEU A 76 5.37 -9.89 14.09
C LEU A 76 6.76 -10.51 14.28
N ASP A 77 6.83 -11.71 14.85
CA ASP A 77 8.04 -12.54 14.96
C ASP A 77 8.68 -12.84 13.60
N ARG A 78 7.91 -12.79 12.51
CA ARG A 78 8.40 -13.00 11.14
C ARG A 78 8.84 -11.72 10.44
N ILE A 79 8.53 -10.55 11.00
CA ILE A 79 8.99 -9.26 10.49
C ILE A 79 10.31 -8.88 11.17
N ARG A 80 10.38 -9.08 12.50
CA ARG A 80 11.50 -8.63 13.34
C ARG A 80 12.89 -9.05 12.82
N PRO A 81 13.13 -10.30 12.36
CA PRO A 81 14.43 -10.71 11.84
C PRO A 81 14.92 -9.91 10.62
N HIS A 82 13.99 -9.36 9.83
CA HIS A 82 14.29 -8.62 8.60
C HIS A 82 14.24 -7.10 8.78
N TRP A 83 13.95 -6.60 9.99
CA TRP A 83 13.71 -5.18 10.23
C TRP A 83 14.87 -4.28 9.78
N ALA A 84 16.11 -4.64 10.13
CA ALA A 84 17.28 -3.87 9.75
C ALA A 84 17.44 -3.78 8.22
N ASP A 85 17.18 -4.87 7.50
CA ASP A 85 17.28 -4.91 6.05
C ASP A 85 16.15 -4.13 5.37
N MET A 86 14.92 -4.20 5.92
CA MET A 86 13.81 -3.38 5.45
C MET A 86 14.13 -1.89 5.56
N VAL A 87 14.70 -1.45 6.69
CA VAL A 87 15.10 -0.04 6.91
C VAL A 87 16.22 0.36 5.95
N ARG A 88 17.22 -0.50 5.74
CA ARG A 88 18.30 -0.24 4.76
C ARG A 88 17.75 -0.05 3.36
N VAL A 89 16.84 -0.93 2.94
CA VAL A 89 16.21 -0.86 1.62
C VAL A 89 15.41 0.43 1.45
N ALA A 90 14.62 0.82 2.46
CA ALA A 90 13.89 2.08 2.47
C ALA A 90 14.83 3.30 2.42
N GLY A 91 15.95 3.23 3.14
CA GLY A 91 17.01 4.24 3.10
C GLY A 91 17.62 4.37 1.70
N SER A 92 18.05 3.26 1.10
CA SER A 92 18.62 3.23 -0.25
C SER A 92 17.67 3.74 -1.34
N LEU A 93 16.37 3.50 -1.19
CA LEU A 93 15.35 4.10 -2.06
C LEU A 93 15.31 5.62 -1.90
N THR A 94 15.24 6.09 -0.65
CA THR A 94 15.11 7.51 -0.33
C THR A 94 16.34 8.31 -0.77
N THR A 95 17.53 7.69 -0.72
CA THR A 95 18.80 8.28 -1.18
C THR A 95 19.07 8.06 -2.67
N GLY A 96 18.20 7.37 -3.40
CA GLY A 96 18.37 7.09 -4.83
C GLY A 96 19.47 6.08 -5.17
N SER A 97 20.01 5.37 -4.18
CA SER A 97 21.08 4.38 -4.35
C SER A 97 20.59 3.06 -4.94
N VAL A 98 19.28 2.77 -4.82
CA VAL A 98 18.61 1.60 -5.43
C VAL A 98 17.34 2.07 -6.13
N ARG A 99 17.04 1.55 -7.32
CA ARG A 99 15.78 1.88 -8.02
C ARG A 99 14.64 1.00 -7.51
N ALA A 100 13.43 1.54 -7.51
CA ALA A 100 12.23 0.81 -7.09
C ALA A 100 12.01 -0.50 -7.87
N TYR A 101 12.38 -0.54 -9.15
CA TYR A 101 12.28 -1.75 -9.97
C TYR A 101 13.19 -2.90 -9.47
N ASP A 102 14.43 -2.58 -9.08
CA ASP A 102 15.38 -3.57 -8.56
C ASP A 102 14.86 -4.19 -7.26
N LEU A 103 14.12 -3.41 -6.49
CA LEU A 103 13.44 -3.83 -5.28
C LEU A 103 12.35 -4.86 -5.57
N ILE A 104 11.51 -4.64 -6.58
CA ILE A 104 10.47 -5.62 -6.98
C ILE A 104 11.10 -6.98 -7.29
N ARG A 105 12.26 -6.98 -7.98
CA ARG A 105 13.02 -8.20 -8.26
C ARG A 105 13.66 -8.80 -7.00
N MET A 106 14.19 -7.98 -6.10
CA MET A 106 14.79 -8.44 -4.85
C MET A 106 13.77 -9.04 -3.87
N LEU A 107 12.53 -8.54 -3.89
CA LEU A 107 11.43 -9.07 -3.10
C LEU A 107 10.86 -10.39 -3.68
N SER A 108 11.12 -10.68 -4.97
CA SER A 108 10.61 -11.85 -5.68
C SER A 108 11.73 -12.60 -6.41
N ALA A 109 12.23 -13.68 -5.80
CA ALA A 109 13.22 -14.56 -6.43
C ALA A 109 12.48 -15.71 -7.13
N ASP A 110 12.67 -15.84 -8.46
CA ASP A 110 12.10 -16.93 -9.27
C ASP A 110 10.60 -17.16 -9.08
N GLY A 111 9.83 -16.07 -8.96
CA GLY A 111 8.38 -16.11 -8.76
C GLY A 111 7.93 -16.43 -7.33
N ARG A 112 8.85 -16.63 -6.39
CA ARG A 112 8.57 -16.78 -4.95
C ARG A 112 8.98 -15.54 -4.18
N THR A 113 8.15 -15.13 -3.23
CA THR A 113 8.49 -14.02 -2.32
C THR A 113 9.68 -14.42 -1.45
N THR A 114 10.74 -13.60 -1.45
CA THR A 114 11.87 -13.79 -0.55
C THR A 114 11.45 -13.58 0.91
N GLY A 115 12.24 -14.01 1.89
CA GLY A 115 11.94 -13.73 3.31
C GLY A 115 11.76 -12.24 3.60
N LEU A 116 12.58 -11.40 2.95
CA LEU A 116 12.43 -9.94 2.97
C LEU A 116 11.16 -9.47 2.24
N GLY A 117 10.86 -10.04 1.07
CA GLY A 117 9.60 -9.84 0.35
C GLY A 117 8.37 -10.11 1.21
N GLU A 118 8.35 -11.24 1.91
CA GLU A 118 7.27 -11.55 2.82
C GLU A 118 7.21 -10.62 4.03
N ALA A 119 8.36 -10.17 4.55
CA ALA A 119 8.41 -9.21 5.66
C ALA A 119 7.79 -7.87 5.25
N PHE A 120 8.14 -7.34 4.07
CA PHE A 120 7.49 -6.15 3.49
C PHE A 120 5.99 -6.37 3.27
N ALA A 121 5.58 -7.52 2.72
CA ALA A 121 4.17 -7.82 2.51
C ALA A 121 3.37 -7.89 3.83
N ARG A 122 3.95 -8.49 4.89
CA ARG A 122 3.35 -8.54 6.23
C ARG A 122 3.27 -7.15 6.86
N TYR A 123 4.33 -6.35 6.74
CA TYR A 123 4.35 -4.97 7.20
C TYR A 123 3.29 -4.12 6.49
N GLY A 124 3.17 -4.23 5.17
CA GLY A 124 2.16 -3.52 4.39
C GLY A 124 0.71 -3.86 4.79
N ARG A 125 0.43 -5.09 5.24
CA ARG A 125 -0.89 -5.46 5.79
C ARG A 125 -1.25 -4.69 7.07
N ILE A 126 -0.26 -4.27 7.86
CA ILE A 126 -0.49 -3.42 9.04
C ILE A 126 -0.98 -2.05 8.58
N PHE A 127 -0.29 -1.40 7.64
CA PHE A 127 -0.68 -0.09 7.08
C PHE A 127 -2.04 -0.15 6.40
N LYS A 128 -2.30 -1.19 5.61
CA LYS A 128 -3.61 -1.40 4.99
C LYS A 128 -4.71 -1.53 6.05
N THR A 129 -4.47 -2.30 7.12
CA THR A 129 -5.43 -2.46 8.21
C THR A 129 -5.68 -1.13 8.92
N LEU A 130 -4.63 -0.37 9.23
CA LEU A 130 -4.75 0.96 9.85
C LEU A 130 -5.55 1.93 8.98
N HIS A 131 -5.26 1.99 7.68
CA HIS A 131 -5.99 2.82 6.73
C HIS A 131 -7.49 2.48 6.67
N LEU A 132 -7.82 1.20 6.68
CA LEU A 132 -9.21 0.73 6.69
C LEU A 132 -9.92 1.05 8.01
N LEU A 133 -9.22 0.92 9.15
CA LEU A 133 -9.76 1.28 10.45
C LEU A 133 -10.01 2.79 10.56
N GLN A 134 -9.12 3.62 10.02
CA GLN A 134 -9.33 5.07 9.92
C GLN A 134 -10.56 5.37 9.06
N PHE A 135 -10.65 4.76 7.89
CA PHE A 135 -11.82 4.89 7.01
C PHE A 135 -13.14 4.51 7.71
N LEU A 136 -13.15 3.43 8.50
CA LEU A 136 -14.33 2.99 9.25
C LEU A 136 -14.65 3.89 10.46
N HIS A 137 -13.61 4.43 11.12
CA HIS A 137 -13.77 5.29 12.31
C HIS A 137 -14.37 6.64 11.98
N ASP A 138 -13.94 7.25 10.87
CA ASP A 138 -14.36 8.60 10.48
C ASP A 138 -15.82 8.65 9.96
N GLY A 139 -16.57 7.55 10.04
CA GLY A 139 -17.98 7.46 9.63
C GLY A 139 -18.22 7.58 8.11
N GLY A 140 -17.16 7.76 7.32
CA GLY A 140 -17.18 8.03 5.89
C GLY A 140 -16.00 8.92 5.50
N TYR A 141 -15.84 9.17 4.20
CA TYR A 141 -15.89 10.58 3.85
C TYR A 141 -17.35 10.93 4.06
N ALA A 142 -17.69 11.75 5.04
CA ALA A 142 -19.06 12.24 5.18
C ALA A 142 -19.53 12.78 3.81
N ALA A 143 -20.49 12.08 3.22
CA ALA A 143 -21.29 12.49 2.07
C ALA A 143 -22.58 11.64 2.08
#